data_AF-A0AAE0AXT6-F1
#
_entry.id   AF-A0AAE0AXT6-F1
#
_cell.length_a   1.000
_cell.length_b   1.000
_cell.length_c   1.000
_cell.angle_alpha   90.00
_cell.angle_beta   90.00
_cell.angle_gamma   90.00
#
_symmetry.space_group_name_H-M   'P 1'
#
loop_
_entity.id
_entity.type
_entity.pdbx_description
1 polymer ?
#
loop_
_entity_poly.entity_id
_entity_poly.type
_entity_poly.pdbx_seq_one_letter_code
_entity_poly.pdbx_strand_id
1 'polypeptide(L)'
;MTVFQGRDGRKNTRNGRRRFFRKGWIFHGRTGWEDQKVGAFVDFRGRIYRAGVLHFHERDLSKCLLLFSNDNDKDPQLDKKEVLSSRAHLACAAAYKYKKFDTYMKSYNWYINNHNKMKKNPLDISDNMLIELARKANDPFQFIAKYLSNDTVTDDNRIVGLNKVPLSQDAAASAYQIMSYLLLNIEIGKLTNLIPSQEDEVKDEYLDEDEYLIEDEYDLLSEDEKS
;
A
#
# COMPACT_ATOMS: atom_id res chain seq x y z
N MET A 1 -39.63 -23.64 -3.26
CA MET A 1 -40.60 -23.35 -2.18
C MET A 1 -40.26 -24.25 -1.01
N THR A 2 -39.36 -23.80 -0.13
CA THR A 2 -39.16 -24.39 1.19
C THR A 2 -38.72 -23.26 2.12
N VAL A 3 -39.54 -22.99 3.11
CA VAL A 3 -39.42 -21.95 4.13
C VAL A 3 -38.70 -22.55 5.33
N PHE A 4 -37.79 -21.80 5.96
CA PHE A 4 -37.51 -21.98 7.39
C PHE A 4 -37.41 -20.62 8.09
N GLN A 5 -38.35 -20.40 9.01
CA GLN A 5 -38.44 -19.27 9.94
C GLN A 5 -37.71 -19.60 11.25
N GLY A 6 -37.10 -18.56 11.85
CA GLY A 6 -37.20 -18.27 13.28
C GLY A 6 -36.00 -18.64 14.17
N ARG A 7 -35.37 -17.65 14.80
CA ARG A 7 -35.81 -17.11 16.12
C ARG A 7 -34.79 -16.10 16.66
N ASP A 8 -35.34 -14.96 17.11
CA ASP A 8 -34.68 -14.02 18.00
C ASP A 8 -34.31 -14.67 19.34
N GLY A 9 -33.08 -14.44 19.79
CA GLY A 9 -32.58 -14.85 21.10
C GLY A 9 -31.80 -13.72 21.76
N ARG A 10 -32.51 -12.76 22.37
CA ARG A 10 -31.93 -11.85 23.38
C ARG A 10 -31.48 -12.69 24.58
N LYS A 11 -30.20 -12.63 24.96
CA LYS A 11 -29.74 -12.99 26.30
C LYS A 11 -29.02 -11.80 26.95
N ASN A 12 -29.69 -11.28 27.97
CA ASN A 12 -29.15 -10.42 29.01
C ASN A 12 -28.11 -11.22 29.83
N THR A 13 -26.89 -10.70 29.94
CA THR A 13 -26.00 -11.04 31.08
C THR A 13 -25.29 -9.79 31.57
N ARG A 14 -25.72 -9.31 32.74
CA ARG A 14 -24.91 -8.49 33.65
C ARG A 14 -23.73 -9.35 34.13
N ASN A 15 -22.50 -8.90 33.91
CA ASN A 15 -21.41 -8.90 34.89
C ASN A 15 -20.12 -8.36 34.25
N GLY A 16 -19.48 -7.43 34.97
CA GLY A 16 -18.39 -6.61 34.46
C GLY A 16 -17.15 -7.41 34.05
N ARG A 17 -16.56 -7.00 32.92
CA ARG A 17 -15.13 -7.06 32.61
C ARG A 17 -14.86 -6.20 31.37
N ARG A 18 -13.95 -5.24 31.55
CA ARG A 18 -13.11 -4.51 30.59
C ARG A 18 -13.74 -4.19 29.22
N ARG A 19 -14.01 -2.90 29.00
CA ARG A 19 -14.32 -2.33 27.68
C ARG A 19 -13.15 -2.57 26.73
N PHE A 20 -13.26 -3.59 25.88
CA PHE A 20 -12.44 -3.72 24.68
C PHE A 20 -13.01 -2.79 23.61
N PHE A 21 -12.19 -1.86 23.12
CA PHE A 21 -12.52 -1.09 21.93
C PHE A 21 -12.54 -2.04 20.72
N ARG A 22 -13.73 -2.52 20.33
CA ARG A 22 -13.93 -3.24 19.07
C ARG A 22 -14.19 -2.23 17.95
N LYS A 23 -13.12 -1.78 17.28
CA LYS A 23 -13.16 -1.37 15.89
C LYS A 23 -12.21 -2.29 15.13
N GLY A 24 -12.76 -3.36 14.56
CA GLY A 24 -12.01 -4.32 13.75
C GLY A 24 -12.14 -3.95 12.28
N TRP A 25 -11.03 -4.03 11.55
CA TRP A 25 -10.99 -3.92 10.09
C TRP A 25 -11.37 -5.29 9.50
N ILE A 26 -12.25 -5.32 8.50
CA ILE A 26 -12.78 -6.53 7.88
C ILE A 26 -12.08 -6.72 6.52
N PHE A 27 -11.66 -7.94 6.20
CA PHE A 27 -11.06 -8.28 4.91
C PHE A 27 -11.80 -9.44 4.22
N HIS A 28 -11.84 -9.44 2.89
CA HIS A 28 -12.53 -10.45 2.06
C HIS A 28 -11.52 -11.27 1.24
N GLY A 29 -11.58 -12.61 1.35
CA GLY A 29 -10.76 -13.56 0.58
C GLY A 29 -11.60 -14.41 -0.38
N ARG A 30 -11.10 -14.71 -1.58
CA ARG A 30 -11.85 -15.36 -2.69
C ARG A 30 -12.03 -16.89 -2.59
N THR A 31 -11.61 -17.53 -1.49
CA THR A 31 -11.69 -19.00 -1.33
C THR A 31 -12.15 -19.38 0.08
N GLY A 32 -13.46 -19.39 0.34
CA GLY A 32 -14.05 -19.93 1.58
C GLY A 32 -13.82 -19.13 2.87
N TRP A 33 -13.15 -17.98 2.81
CA TRP A 33 -12.93 -17.06 3.93
C TRP A 33 -13.75 -15.78 3.71
N GLU A 34 -15.05 -15.85 3.99
CA GLU A 34 -15.92 -14.68 3.99
C GLU A 34 -15.64 -13.84 5.26
N ASP A 35 -15.39 -12.55 5.07
CA ASP A 35 -15.26 -11.48 6.08
C ASP A 35 -14.53 -11.85 7.38
N GLN A 36 -13.21 -11.88 7.33
CA GLN A 36 -12.38 -12.22 8.49
C GLN A 36 -11.93 -10.98 9.26
N LYS A 37 -12.13 -10.99 10.58
CA LYS A 37 -11.57 -9.99 11.51
C LYS A 37 -10.24 -10.50 12.05
N VAL A 38 -9.18 -9.73 11.88
CA VAL A 38 -7.83 -10.09 12.36
C VAL A 38 -7.57 -9.50 13.74
N GLY A 39 -7.28 -10.36 14.71
CA GLY A 39 -6.92 -9.95 16.07
C GLY A 39 -5.62 -9.12 16.10
N ALA A 40 -5.57 -8.11 16.98
CA ALA A 40 -4.37 -7.31 17.22
C ALA A 40 -3.81 -7.57 18.62
N PHE A 41 -2.49 -7.51 18.73
CA PHE A 41 -1.79 -7.46 20.00
C PHE A 41 -0.72 -6.37 19.96
N VAL A 42 -0.20 -6.01 21.12
CA VAL A 42 0.75 -4.90 21.27
C VAL A 42 2.01 -5.44 21.93
N ASP A 43 3.19 -5.09 21.40
CA ASP A 43 4.46 -5.45 22.05
C ASP A 43 4.76 -4.54 23.26
N PHE A 44 5.85 -4.81 23.97
CA PHE A 44 6.26 -4.01 25.13
C PHE A 44 6.61 -2.54 24.80
N ARG A 45 6.81 -2.21 23.51
CA ARG A 45 7.09 -0.86 23.03
C ARG A 45 5.85 -0.14 22.51
N GLY A 46 4.67 -0.78 22.55
CA GLY A 46 3.43 -0.21 22.03
C GLY A 46 3.19 -0.45 20.54
N ARG A 47 4.02 -1.21 19.83
CA ARG A 47 3.81 -1.52 18.40
C ARG A 47 2.70 -2.53 18.23
N ILE A 48 1.83 -2.29 17.27
CA ILE A 48 0.66 -3.14 16.98
C ILE A 48 1.07 -4.25 16.02
N TYR A 49 0.82 -5.50 16.42
CA TYR A 49 1.00 -6.70 15.62
C TYR A 49 -0.34 -7.39 15.36
N ARG A 50 -0.34 -8.32 14.41
CA ARG A 50 -1.51 -9.10 14.01
C ARG A 50 -1.22 -10.57 14.19
N ALA A 51 -2.24 -11.34 14.56
CA ALA A 51 -2.12 -12.79 14.69
C ALA A 51 -2.49 -13.48 13.36
N GLY A 52 -1.79 -14.58 13.04
CA GLY A 52 -2.03 -15.38 11.84
C GLY A 52 -1.05 -15.08 10.70
N VAL A 53 -1.15 -15.84 9.60
CA VAL A 53 -0.21 -15.78 8.45
C VAL A 53 -0.75 -14.90 7.29
N LEU A 54 -2.03 -14.52 7.34
CA LEU A 54 -2.70 -13.72 6.33
C LEU A 54 -3.08 -12.35 6.91
N HIS A 55 -2.10 -11.45 7.04
CA HIS A 55 -2.32 -10.08 7.50
C HIS A 55 -1.41 -9.07 6.81
N PHE A 56 -1.76 -7.79 6.88
CA PHE A 56 -1.09 -6.70 6.16
C PHE A 56 0.34 -6.39 6.60
N HIS A 57 0.85 -6.94 7.71
CA HIS A 57 2.27 -6.85 8.06
C HIS A 57 3.14 -7.92 7.38
N GLU A 58 2.55 -8.90 6.69
CA GLU A 58 3.31 -9.98 6.07
C GLU A 58 3.95 -9.61 4.72
N ARG A 59 4.55 -10.61 4.08
CA ARG A 59 5.15 -10.55 2.74
C ARG A 59 4.13 -10.21 1.64
N ASP A 60 4.68 -9.88 0.48
CA ASP A 60 3.98 -9.42 -0.73
C ASP A 60 2.76 -10.30 -1.11
N LEU A 61 2.93 -11.63 -1.15
CA LEU A 61 1.86 -12.58 -1.47
C LEU A 61 0.68 -12.50 -0.48
N SER A 62 0.95 -12.42 0.83
CA SER A 62 -0.14 -12.31 1.81
C SER A 62 -0.89 -10.99 1.65
N LYS A 63 -0.18 -9.89 1.38
CA LYS A 63 -0.76 -8.56 1.18
C LYS A 63 -1.63 -8.47 -0.07
N CYS A 64 -1.27 -9.14 -1.16
CA CYS A 64 -2.02 -9.08 -2.42
C CYS A 64 -3.38 -9.79 -2.35
N LEU A 65 -3.54 -10.75 -1.43
CA LEU A 65 -4.76 -11.54 -1.24
C LEU A 65 -5.80 -10.84 -0.35
N LEU A 66 -5.42 -9.75 0.31
CA LEU A 66 -6.26 -9.04 1.25
C LEU A 66 -6.94 -7.85 0.56
N LEU A 67 -8.27 -7.84 0.60
CA LEU A 67 -9.11 -6.71 0.21
C LEU A 67 -9.92 -6.27 1.41
N PHE A 68 -10.12 -4.97 1.60
CA PHE A 68 -11.06 -4.48 2.60
C PHE A 68 -12.47 -4.94 2.26
N SER A 69 -13.17 -5.47 3.26
CA SER A 69 -14.61 -5.68 3.15
C SER A 69 -15.30 -4.33 3.27
N ASN A 70 -16.28 -4.11 2.40
CA ASN A 70 -17.08 -2.91 2.41
C ASN A 70 -18.50 -3.35 2.72
N ASP A 71 -18.95 -3.13 3.96
CA ASP A 71 -20.31 -3.45 4.42
C ASP A 71 -21.38 -2.60 3.67
N ASN A 72 -20.94 -1.54 2.97
CA ASN A 72 -21.79 -0.76 2.08
C ASN A 72 -21.77 -1.37 0.67
N ASP A 73 -22.65 -2.34 0.41
CA ASP A 73 -22.95 -2.88 -0.93
C ASP A 73 -23.44 -1.84 -1.94
N LYS A 74 -23.69 -0.62 -1.47
CA LYS A 74 -23.82 0.54 -2.36
C LYS A 74 -22.41 1.00 -2.69
N ASP A 75 -21.87 0.50 -3.80
CA ASP A 75 -20.77 1.18 -4.47
C ASP A 75 -21.14 2.68 -4.49
N PRO A 76 -20.35 3.55 -3.83
CA PRO A 76 -20.66 4.95 -3.85
C PRO A 76 -20.81 5.36 -5.31
N GLN A 77 -21.93 6.00 -5.66
CA GLN A 77 -22.03 6.71 -6.93
C GLN A 77 -21.04 7.87 -6.84
N LEU A 78 -19.77 7.55 -7.07
CA LEU A 78 -18.69 8.51 -7.15
C LEU A 78 -18.93 9.36 -8.39
N ASP A 79 -18.70 10.66 -8.26
CA ASP A 79 -18.67 11.51 -9.44
C ASP A 79 -17.56 11.04 -10.39
N LYS A 80 -17.72 11.23 -11.69
CA LYS A 80 -16.72 10.83 -12.71
C LYS A 80 -15.33 11.37 -12.37
N LYS A 81 -15.25 12.57 -11.79
CA LYS A 81 -13.99 13.18 -11.36
C LYS A 81 -13.34 12.43 -10.19
N GLU A 82 -14.13 11.99 -9.22
CA GLU A 82 -13.65 11.21 -8.08
C GLU A 82 -13.16 9.83 -8.52
N VAL A 83 -13.91 9.17 -9.42
CA VAL A 83 -13.50 7.90 -10.04
C VAL A 83 -12.14 8.03 -10.72
N LEU A 84 -11.95 9.08 -11.52
CA LEU A 84 -10.67 9.35 -12.20
C LEU A 84 -9.53 9.60 -11.21
N SER A 85 -9.77 10.37 -10.15
CA SER A 85 -8.79 10.64 -9.11
C SER A 85 -8.38 9.36 -8.37
N SER A 86 -9.35 8.54 -7.95
CA SER A 86 -9.07 7.26 -7.28
C SER A 86 -8.30 6.28 -8.18
N ARG A 87 -8.59 6.26 -9.48
CA ARG A 87 -7.79 5.49 -10.46
C ARG A 87 -6.37 5.99 -10.57
N ALA A 88 -6.17 7.31 -10.58
CA ALA A 88 -4.84 7.88 -10.58
C ALA A 88 -4.05 7.47 -9.32
N HIS A 89 -4.68 7.53 -8.14
CA HIS A 89 -4.06 7.06 -6.90
C HIS A 89 -3.70 5.56 -6.94
N LEU A 90 -4.59 4.71 -7.45
CA LEU A 90 -4.32 3.28 -7.59
C LEU A 90 -3.22 2.99 -8.62
N ALA A 91 -3.19 3.73 -9.73
CA ALA A 91 -2.13 3.66 -10.74
C ALA A 91 -0.77 4.05 -10.16
N CYS A 92 -0.70 5.14 -9.39
CA CYS A 92 0.50 5.52 -8.66
C CYS A 92 0.90 4.41 -7.67
N ALA A 93 -0.05 3.90 -6.89
CA ALA A 93 0.24 2.84 -5.92
C ALA A 93 0.76 1.56 -6.58
N ALA A 94 0.22 1.18 -7.75
CA ALA A 94 0.76 0.09 -8.54
C ALA A 94 2.20 0.41 -8.98
N ALA A 95 2.45 1.59 -9.53
CA ALA A 95 3.79 2.01 -9.93
C ALA A 95 4.80 1.91 -8.77
N TYR A 96 4.47 2.39 -7.58
CA TYR A 96 5.34 2.31 -6.40
C TYR A 96 5.66 0.87 -5.94
N LYS A 97 4.79 -0.11 -6.24
CA LYS A 97 5.09 -1.53 -6.03
C LYS A 97 6.03 -2.10 -7.09
N TYR A 98 6.12 -1.46 -8.24
CA TYR A 98 7.14 -1.77 -9.24
C TYR A 98 8.51 -1.22 -8.85
N LYS A 99 8.60 0.09 -8.58
CA LYS A 99 9.85 0.78 -8.20
C LYS A 99 9.59 2.09 -7.44
N LYS A 100 10.63 2.66 -6.82
CA LYS A 100 10.55 4.01 -6.21
C LYS A 100 10.45 5.11 -7.27
N PHE A 101 9.82 6.24 -6.90
CA PHE A 101 9.68 7.44 -7.72
C PHE A 101 9.74 8.69 -6.84
N ASP A 102 10.38 9.74 -7.36
CA ASP A 102 10.54 11.02 -6.67
C ASP A 102 9.23 11.80 -6.57
N THR A 103 8.33 11.65 -7.55
CA THR A 103 7.04 12.35 -7.56
C THR A 103 5.89 11.44 -7.98
N TYR A 104 4.70 11.75 -7.46
CA TYR A 104 3.46 11.07 -7.87
C TYR A 104 3.22 11.17 -9.37
N MET A 105 3.53 12.32 -9.99
CA MET A 105 3.35 12.52 -11.43
C MET A 105 4.28 11.63 -12.27
N LYS A 106 5.55 11.48 -11.86
CA LYS A 106 6.50 10.54 -12.49
C LYS A 106 5.96 9.10 -12.42
N SER A 107 5.41 8.71 -11.26
CA SER A 107 4.82 7.38 -11.06
C SER A 107 3.59 7.12 -11.94
N TYR A 108 2.69 8.11 -12.04
CA TYR A 108 1.48 8.03 -12.86
C TYR A 108 1.81 7.93 -14.35
N ASN A 109 2.71 8.80 -14.83
CA ASN A 109 3.14 8.80 -16.22
C ASN A 109 3.81 7.46 -16.60
N TRP A 110 4.63 6.91 -15.69
CA TRP A 110 5.21 5.58 -15.89
C TRP A 110 4.13 4.50 -16.02
N TYR A 111 3.10 4.51 -15.16
CA TYR A 111 2.01 3.54 -15.23
C TYR A 111 1.29 3.62 -16.59
N ILE A 112 0.83 4.81 -16.98
CA ILE A 112 0.08 5.02 -18.22
C ILE A 112 0.89 4.62 -19.45
N ASN A 113 2.18 4.95 -19.48
CA ASN A 113 3.06 4.57 -20.59
C ASN A 113 3.20 3.05 -20.73
N ASN A 114 3.33 2.31 -19.63
CA ASN A 114 3.41 0.85 -19.67
C ASN A 114 2.04 0.21 -19.98
N HIS A 115 0.97 0.74 -19.39
CA HIS A 115 -0.40 0.29 -19.64
C HIS A 115 -0.78 0.43 -21.12
N ASN A 116 -0.46 1.57 -21.74
CA ASN A 116 -0.70 1.81 -23.16
C ASN A 116 0.15 0.89 -24.07
N LYS A 117 1.36 0.53 -23.67
CA LYS A 117 2.18 -0.45 -24.40
C LYS A 117 1.53 -1.84 -24.41
N MET A 118 0.97 -2.26 -23.27
CA MET A 118 0.27 -3.55 -23.17
C MET A 118 -1.02 -3.59 -24.00
N LYS A 119 -1.81 -2.51 -23.99
CA LYS A 119 -3.08 -2.44 -24.76
C LYS A 119 -2.89 -2.42 -26.29
N LYS A 120 -1.71 -2.03 -26.78
CA LYS A 120 -1.43 -1.90 -28.22
C LYS A 120 -1.03 -3.21 -28.92
N ASN A 121 -0.77 -4.28 -28.17
CA ASN A 121 -0.37 -5.58 -28.73
C ASN A 121 -1.54 -6.57 -28.73
N PRO A 122 -2.30 -6.71 -29.83
CA PRO A 122 -3.46 -7.60 -29.91
C PRO A 122 -3.13 -9.09 -30.10
N LEU A 123 -1.85 -9.45 -30.29
CA LEU A 123 -1.41 -10.80 -30.67
C LEU A 123 -0.80 -11.62 -29.53
N ASP A 124 -0.58 -11.04 -28.35
CA ASP A 124 0.01 -11.74 -27.22
C ASP A 124 -0.85 -11.52 -25.97
N ILE A 125 -1.23 -12.63 -25.36
CA ILE A 125 -2.18 -12.74 -24.24
C ILE A 125 -1.79 -11.74 -23.15
N SER A 126 -2.72 -10.85 -22.77
CA SER A 126 -2.49 -9.75 -21.80
C SER A 126 -1.81 -10.19 -20.51
N ASP A 127 -1.99 -11.46 -20.13
CA ASP A 127 -1.54 -12.03 -18.88
C ASP A 127 -0.03 -12.33 -18.91
N ASN A 128 0.53 -12.82 -20.02
CA ASN A 128 1.97 -13.15 -20.10
C ASN A 128 2.83 -11.88 -20.05
N MET A 129 2.41 -10.82 -20.75
CA MET A 129 3.11 -9.53 -20.74
C MET A 129 3.04 -8.87 -19.36
N LEU A 130 1.90 -8.98 -18.67
CA LEU A 130 1.75 -8.50 -17.30
C LEU A 130 2.63 -9.28 -16.33
N ILE A 131 2.69 -10.61 -16.45
CA ILE A 131 3.57 -11.47 -15.63
C ILE A 131 5.04 -11.11 -15.85
N GLU A 132 5.47 -10.93 -17.10
CA GLU A 132 6.84 -10.55 -17.43
C GLU A 132 7.20 -9.15 -16.91
N LEU A 133 6.26 -8.21 -16.92
CA LEU A 133 6.46 -6.91 -16.29
C LEU A 133 6.55 -7.08 -14.76
N ALA A 134 5.58 -7.77 -14.16
CA ALA A 134 5.49 -7.94 -12.71
C ALA A 134 6.71 -8.65 -12.12
N ARG A 135 7.34 -9.56 -12.87
CA ARG A 135 8.59 -10.23 -12.46
C ARG A 135 9.73 -9.24 -12.16
N LYS A 136 9.71 -8.04 -12.74
CA LYS A 136 10.70 -6.98 -12.53
C LYS A 136 10.31 -5.99 -11.42
N ALA A 137 9.14 -6.15 -10.82
CA ALA A 137 8.67 -5.29 -9.73
C ALA A 137 9.35 -5.66 -8.40
N ASN A 138 9.53 -4.67 -7.53
CA ASN A 138 9.96 -4.89 -6.14
C ASN A 138 8.96 -5.76 -5.35
N ASP A 139 7.66 -5.54 -5.58
CA ASP A 139 6.54 -6.28 -4.98
C ASP A 139 5.62 -6.85 -6.10
N PRO A 140 5.99 -7.98 -6.73
CA PRO A 140 5.29 -8.52 -7.91
C PRO A 140 3.79 -8.78 -7.71
N PHE A 141 3.41 -9.41 -6.59
CA PHE A 141 2.03 -9.81 -6.36
C PHE A 141 1.14 -8.62 -6.03
N GLN A 142 1.61 -7.69 -5.20
CA GLN A 142 0.88 -6.44 -4.96
C GLN A 142 0.80 -5.57 -6.20
N PHE A 143 1.84 -5.55 -7.05
CA PHE A 143 1.81 -4.88 -8.34
C PHE A 143 0.68 -5.41 -9.22
N ILE A 144 0.64 -6.72 -9.45
CA ILE A 144 -0.41 -7.39 -10.25
C ILE A 144 -1.80 -7.10 -9.67
N ALA A 145 -1.98 -7.28 -8.36
CA ALA A 145 -3.27 -7.07 -7.71
C ALA A 145 -3.79 -5.64 -7.92
N LYS A 146 -2.93 -4.63 -7.78
CA LYS A 146 -3.30 -3.22 -7.99
C LYS A 146 -3.53 -2.89 -9.46
N TYR A 147 -2.70 -3.44 -10.36
CA TYR A 147 -2.84 -3.26 -11.80
C TYR A 147 -4.18 -3.80 -12.31
N LEU A 148 -4.50 -5.05 -11.97
CA LEU A 148 -5.77 -5.68 -12.37
C LEU A 148 -6.98 -4.93 -11.80
N SER A 149 -6.88 -4.46 -10.56
CA SER A 149 -7.97 -3.71 -9.92
C SER A 149 -8.21 -2.33 -10.56
N ASN A 150 -7.22 -1.76 -11.25
CA ASN A 150 -7.37 -0.50 -11.98
C ASN A 150 -7.94 -0.72 -13.40
N ASP A 151 -7.85 -1.95 -13.93
CA ASP A 151 -8.30 -2.31 -15.27
C ASP A 151 -9.73 -2.86 -15.31
N THR A 152 -10.26 -3.37 -14.21
CA THR A 152 -11.64 -3.86 -14.11
C THR A 152 -12.66 -2.72 -14.07
N VAL A 153 -13.21 -2.37 -15.23
CA VAL A 153 -14.38 -1.49 -15.35
C VAL A 153 -15.59 -2.37 -15.66
N THR A 154 -16.68 -2.23 -14.91
CA THR A 154 -17.97 -2.82 -15.30
C THR A 154 -18.68 -1.92 -16.31
N ASP A 155 -19.57 -2.51 -17.11
CA ASP A 155 -20.33 -1.82 -18.17
C ASP A 155 -21.08 -0.55 -17.68
N ASP A 156 -21.35 -0.46 -16.38
CA ASP A 156 -22.00 0.69 -15.71
C ASP A 156 -21.03 1.80 -15.26
N ASN A 157 -19.77 1.80 -15.71
CA ASN A 157 -18.69 2.65 -15.19
C ASN A 157 -18.43 2.51 -13.67
N ARG A 158 -18.93 1.45 -13.03
CA ARG A 158 -18.59 1.12 -11.64
C ARG A 158 -17.28 0.36 -11.62
N ILE A 159 -16.36 0.79 -10.76
CA ILE A 159 -15.08 0.10 -10.58
C ILE A 159 -15.26 -0.90 -9.45
N VAL A 160 -15.41 -2.17 -9.81
CA VAL A 160 -15.53 -3.24 -8.82
C VAL A 160 -14.22 -3.34 -8.06
N GLY A 161 -14.27 -3.02 -6.76
CA GLY A 161 -13.16 -3.23 -5.85
C GLY A 161 -12.19 -2.05 -5.65
N LEU A 162 -12.39 -0.89 -6.30
CA LEU A 162 -11.53 0.30 -6.09
C LEU A 162 -11.43 0.68 -4.60
N ASN A 163 -12.57 0.64 -3.91
CA ASN A 163 -12.67 0.97 -2.48
C ASN A 163 -12.23 -0.17 -1.56
N LYS A 164 -11.86 -1.33 -2.14
CA LYS A 164 -11.47 -2.53 -1.41
C LYS A 164 -9.96 -2.76 -1.46
N VAL A 165 -9.26 -2.26 -2.47
CA VAL A 165 -7.81 -2.47 -2.58
C VAL A 165 -7.08 -1.63 -1.52
N PRO A 166 -6.25 -2.26 -0.67
CA PRO A 166 -5.46 -1.51 0.30
C PRO A 166 -4.36 -0.70 -0.39
N LEU A 167 -4.32 0.59 -0.07
CA LEU A 167 -3.24 1.51 -0.42
C LEU A 167 -2.31 1.66 0.80
N SER A 168 -1.05 1.26 0.66
CA SER A 168 -0.03 1.42 1.70
C SER A 168 0.60 2.82 1.61
N GLN A 169 0.73 3.49 2.74
CA GLN A 169 1.49 4.73 2.88
C GLN A 169 2.61 4.46 3.88
N ASP A 170 3.82 4.34 3.35
CA ASP A 170 5.01 4.12 4.16
C ASP A 170 5.68 5.47 4.42
N ALA A 171 6.07 5.72 5.66
CA ALA A 171 6.74 6.94 6.05
C ALA A 171 8.25 6.84 5.78
N ALA A 172 8.83 7.89 5.18
CA ALA A 172 10.28 8.01 5.05
C ALA A 172 10.89 8.15 6.46
N ALA A 173 11.74 7.20 6.87
CA ALA A 173 12.54 7.28 8.09
C ALA A 173 11.76 7.75 9.35
N SER A 174 10.65 7.07 9.65
CA SER A 174 9.70 7.47 10.73
C SER A 174 10.34 7.81 12.09
N ALA A 175 11.45 7.18 12.46
CA ALA A 175 12.17 7.50 13.69
C ALA A 175 12.77 8.91 13.66
N TYR A 176 13.43 9.27 12.55
CA TYR A 176 14.02 10.58 12.32
C TYR A 176 12.96 11.67 12.12
N GLN A 177 11.80 11.33 11.53
CA GLN A 177 10.64 12.23 11.52
C GLN A 177 10.15 12.57 12.93
N ILE A 178 10.01 11.57 13.81
CA ILE A 178 9.61 11.82 15.21
C ILE A 178 10.70 12.62 15.95
N MET A 179 11.96 12.26 15.74
CA MET A 179 13.08 12.94 16.40
C MET A 179 13.21 14.40 15.95
N SER A 180 13.15 14.67 14.65
CA SER A 180 13.18 16.03 14.10
C SER A 180 12.02 16.87 14.63
N TYR A 181 10.82 16.30 14.75
CA TYR A 181 9.69 16.98 15.36
C TYR A 181 9.94 17.32 16.83
N LEU A 182 10.41 16.37 17.64
CA LEU A 182 10.65 16.58 19.08
C LEU A 182 11.79 17.58 19.35
N LEU A 183 12.82 17.58 18.51
CA LEU A 183 13.98 18.46 18.63
C LEU A 183 13.82 19.78 17.87
N LEU A 184 12.70 19.97 17.15
CA LEU A 184 12.47 21.09 16.24
C LEU A 184 13.61 21.26 15.21
N ASN A 185 14.20 20.15 14.77
CA ASN A 185 15.28 20.14 13.79
C ASN A 185 14.72 20.23 12.37
N ILE A 186 14.80 21.42 11.78
CA ILE A 186 14.29 21.72 10.44
C ILE A 186 15.07 20.97 9.36
N GLU A 187 16.38 20.77 9.53
CA GLU A 187 17.24 20.14 8.53
C GLU A 187 16.86 18.66 8.36
N ILE A 188 16.81 17.91 9.46
CA ILE A 188 16.34 16.51 9.45
C ILE A 188 14.87 16.44 9.02
N GLY A 189 14.04 17.40 9.42
CA GLY A 189 12.65 17.49 8.98
C GLY A 189 12.50 17.63 7.46
N LYS A 190 13.42 18.32 6.80
CA LYS A 190 13.46 18.41 5.32
C LYS A 190 13.99 17.14 4.67
N LEU A 191 15.03 16.52 5.23
CA LEU A 191 15.61 15.27 4.69
C LEU A 191 14.60 14.10 4.75
N THR A 192 13.82 14.03 5.82
CA THR A 192 12.85 12.96 6.07
C THR A 192 11.47 13.20 5.43
N ASN A 193 11.33 14.22 4.58
CA ASN A 193 10.06 14.66 3.98
C ASN A 193 8.96 15.02 5.00
N LEU A 194 9.32 15.34 6.24
CA LEU A 194 8.36 15.86 7.22
C LEU A 194 7.96 17.31 6.88
N ILE A 195 8.90 18.08 6.36
CA ILE A 195 8.69 19.43 5.83
C ILE A 195 8.75 19.33 4.29
N PRO A 196 7.71 19.78 3.57
CA PRO A 196 7.69 19.68 2.11
C PRO A 196 8.81 20.53 1.50
N SER A 197 9.48 19.97 0.49
CA SER A 197 10.40 20.69 -0.37
C SER A 197 9.61 21.60 -1.32
N GLN A 198 10.24 22.67 -1.84
CA GLN A 198 9.57 23.59 -2.77
C GLN A 198 9.24 22.95 -4.13
N GLU A 199 9.83 21.80 -4.45
CA GLU A 199 9.75 21.17 -5.78
C GLU A 199 8.89 19.89 -5.82
N ASP A 200 8.11 19.59 -4.77
CA ASP A 200 7.30 18.36 -4.63
C ASP A 200 8.11 17.05 -4.79
N GLU A 201 9.45 17.13 -4.78
CA GLU A 201 10.34 15.98 -4.89
C GLU A 201 10.56 15.32 -3.53
N VAL A 202 10.38 14.00 -3.50
CA VAL A 202 10.64 13.13 -2.34
C VAL A 202 12.14 12.90 -2.24
N LYS A 203 12.73 13.27 -1.10
CA LYS A 203 14.12 12.95 -0.76
C LYS A 203 14.23 11.52 -0.21
N ASP A 204 15.28 10.80 -0.58
CA ASP A 204 15.59 9.46 -0.05
C ASP A 204 16.85 9.55 0.81
N GLU A 205 16.68 9.62 2.13
CA GLU A 205 17.76 9.79 3.12
C GLU A 205 18.87 8.73 3.00
N TYR A 206 18.53 7.54 2.49
CA TYR A 206 19.49 6.44 2.30
C TYR A 206 20.39 6.59 1.07
N LEU A 207 20.03 7.45 0.11
CA LEU A 207 20.90 7.73 -1.04
C LEU A 207 21.97 8.77 -0.70
N ASP A 208 21.66 9.68 0.22
CA ASP A 208 22.61 10.71 0.66
C ASP A 208 23.70 10.11 1.56
N GLU A 209 23.38 9.11 2.40
CA GLU A 209 24.39 8.43 3.26
C GLU A 209 25.42 7.62 2.46
N ASP A 210 25.02 6.99 1.35
CA ASP A 210 25.94 6.26 0.46
C ASP A 210 26.94 7.24 -0.21
N GLU A 211 26.56 8.49 -0.46
CA GLU A 211 27.44 9.52 -1.01
C GLU A 211 28.53 9.94 0.00
N TYR A 212 28.18 10.06 1.29
CA TYR A 212 29.15 10.34 2.36
C TYR A 212 30.10 9.17 2.66
N LEU A 213 29.64 7.92 2.56
CA LEU A 213 30.50 6.75 2.75
C LEU A 213 31.55 6.58 1.65
N ILE A 214 31.25 7.06 0.43
CA ILE A 214 32.20 7.04 -0.69
C ILE A 214 33.31 8.07 -0.47
N GLU A 215 33.00 9.25 0.08
CA GLU A 215 34.02 10.28 0.37
C GLU A 215 35.05 9.80 1.42
N ASP A 216 34.61 9.13 2.48
CA ASP A 216 35.49 8.58 3.52
C ASP A 216 36.41 7.46 2.98
N GLU A 217 35.97 6.67 1.99
CA GLU A 217 36.76 5.59 1.39
C GLU A 217 37.85 6.12 0.44
N TYR A 218 37.61 7.25 -0.24
CA TYR A 218 38.61 7.91 -1.07
C TYR A 218 39.72 8.61 -0.27
N ASP A 219 39.41 9.18 0.89
CA ASP A 219 40.43 9.78 1.75
C ASP A 219 41.37 8.71 2.33
N LEU A 220 40.85 7.55 2.73
CA LEU A 220 41.65 6.41 3.22
C LEU A 220 42.56 5.79 2.15
N LEU A 221 42.12 5.76 0.88
CA LEU A 221 42.94 5.24 -0.23
C LEU A 221 44.01 6.23 -0.72
N SER A 222 43.88 7.52 -0.38
CA SER A 222 44.83 8.56 -0.78
C SER A 222 46.07 8.66 0.13
N GLU A 223 46.00 8.11 1.35
CA GLU A 223 47.10 8.12 2.31
C GLU A 223 48.11 6.97 2.08
N ASP A 224 47.67 5.86 1.47
CA ASP A 224 48.53 4.68 1.22
C ASP A 224 49.45 4.83 -0.01
N GLU A 225 49.26 5.83 -0.87
CA GLU A 225 50.13 6.10 -2.04
C GLU A 225 51.33 7.04 -1.71
N LYS A 226 51.54 7.39 -0.44
CA LYS A 226 52.65 8.28 -0.02
C LYS A 226 53.69 7.66 0.93
N SER A 227 53.78 6.34 1.02
CA SER A 227 54.86 5.65 1.75
C SER A 227 55.91 5.02 0.85
#